data_AF-A0A3S4W3A4-F1
#
_entry.id   AF-A0A3S4W3A4-F1
#
_cell.length_a   1.000
_cell.length_b   1.000
_cell.length_c   1.000
_cell.angle_alpha   90.00
_cell.angle_beta   90.00
_cell.angle_gamma   90.00
#
_symmetry.space_group_name_H-M   'P 1'
#
loop_
_entity.id
_entity.type
_entity.pdbx_description
1 polymer ?
#
loop_
_entity_poly.entity_id
_entity_poly.type
_entity_poly.pdbx_seq_one_letter_code
_entity_poly.pdbx_strand_id
1 'polypeptide(L)' 'MASNRQLQHFSVKTDVRFLHENKTEHTEMELIALDKPGLLAEVSQIFNDLQLNLLNAKITTVGEKAEDFFILKIKKIKL' A
#
# COMPACT_ATOMS: atom_id res chain seq x y z
N MET A 1 15.91 14.47 -31.38
CA MET A 1 16.25 15.32 -30.22
C MET A 1 14.99 15.45 -29.37
N ALA A 2 14.83 14.91 -28.17
CA ALA A 2 15.66 14.10 -27.29
C ALA A 2 14.82 12.87 -26.86
N SER A 3 15.39 11.67 -26.96
CA SER A 3 14.76 10.48 -26.39
C SER A 3 14.75 10.63 -24.88
N ASN A 4 13.56 10.66 -24.27
CA ASN A 4 13.35 10.64 -22.83
C ASN A 4 13.85 9.29 -22.26
N ARG A 5 15.17 9.18 -22.11
CA ARG A 5 15.89 7.98 -21.66
C ARG A 5 15.99 7.90 -20.14
N GLN A 6 15.40 8.85 -19.42
CA GLN A 6 15.58 9.00 -17.98
C GLN A 6 14.58 8.19 -17.12
N LEU A 7 13.57 7.56 -17.74
CA LEU A 7 12.59 6.72 -17.03
C LEU A 7 12.89 5.21 -17.10
N GLN A 8 14.01 4.78 -17.71
CA GLN A 8 14.25 3.36 -17.99
C GLN A 8 14.82 2.53 -16.81
N HIS A 9 15.08 3.11 -15.65
CA HIS A 9 15.81 2.42 -14.56
C HIS A 9 15.07 2.31 -13.22
N PHE A 10 13.82 2.73 -13.16
CA PHE A 10 13.03 2.67 -11.93
C PHE A 10 12.01 1.53 -12.04
N SER A 11 12.45 0.31 -11.71
CA SER A 11 11.61 -0.89 -11.69
C SER A 11 11.51 -1.41 -10.26
N VAL A 12 10.59 -0.83 -9.50
CA VAL A 12 10.22 -1.37 -8.19
C VAL A 12 9.09 -2.38 -8.38
N LYS A 13 9.37 -3.66 -8.11
CA LYS A 13 8.33 -4.68 -8.09
C LYS A 13 7.42 -4.42 -6.89
N THR A 14 6.10 -4.35 -7.13
CA THR A 14 5.12 -4.30 -6.06
C THR A 14 5.18 -5.60 -5.24
N ASP A 15 5.32 -5.47 -3.93
CA ASP A 15 5.35 -6.58 -2.98
C ASP A 15 4.41 -6.27 -1.81
N VAL A 16 3.62 -7.26 -1.39
CA VAL A 16 2.65 -7.15 -0.30
C VAL A 16 2.88 -8.28 0.67
N ARG A 17 3.03 -7.96 1.96
CA ARG A 17 3.23 -8.94 3.02
C ARG A 17 2.24 -8.71 4.14
N PHE A 18 1.64 -9.79 4.65
CA PHE A 18 0.78 -9.74 5.83
C PHE A 18 1.58 -10.21 7.05
N LEU A 19 1.54 -9.43 8.13
CA LEU A 19 2.23 -9.75 9.38
C LEU A 19 1.24 -10.32 10.39
N HIS A 20 1.74 -11.18 11.28
CA HIS A 20 1.00 -11.71 12.43
C HIS A 20 -0.40 -12.26 12.09
N GLU A 21 -0.46 -13.24 11.17
CA GLU A 21 -1.69 -13.86 10.66
C GLU A 21 -2.63 -14.45 11.73
N ASN A 22 -2.15 -14.62 12.97
CA ASN A 22 -2.92 -15.15 14.10
C ASN A 22 -3.62 -14.09 14.96
N LYS A 23 -3.49 -12.79 14.65
CA LYS A 23 -4.25 -11.73 15.35
C LYS A 23 -5.66 -11.66 14.76
N THR A 24 -6.67 -11.83 15.61
CA THR A 24 -8.08 -11.86 15.18
C THR A 24 -8.75 -10.48 15.15
N GLU A 25 -8.10 -9.44 15.66
CA GLU A 25 -8.72 -8.11 15.82
C GLU A 25 -8.45 -7.16 14.64
N HIS A 26 -7.30 -7.29 14.00
CA HIS A 26 -6.84 -6.48 12.87
C HIS A 26 -5.76 -7.21 12.06
N THR A 27 -5.58 -6.79 10.82
CA THR A 27 -4.55 -7.27 9.89
C THR A 27 -3.45 -6.23 9.76
N GLU A 28 -2.20 -6.65 9.89
CA GLU A 28 -1.02 -5.81 9.63
C GLU A 28 -0.50 -6.14 8.23
N MET A 29 -0.30 -5.13 7.38
CA MET A 29 0.09 -5.28 5.98
C MET A 29 1.24 -4.33 5.66
N GLU A 30 2.29 -4.84 5.02
CA GLU A 30 3.36 -4.05 4.41
C GLU A 30 3.18 -4.02 2.90
N LEU A 31 3.42 -2.85 2.31
CA LEU A 31 3.42 -2.61 0.86
C LEU A 31 4.76 -2.00 0.47
N ILE A 32 5.44 -2.64 -0.48
CA ILE A 32 6.57 -2.05 -1.19
C ILE A 32 6.13 -1.80 -2.63
N ALA A 33 6.25 -0.56 -3.12
CA ALA A 33 5.89 -0.22 -4.50
C ALA A 33 6.70 0.97 -5.01
N LEU A 34 6.63 1.26 -6.32
CA LEU A 34 7.16 2.51 -6.86
C LEU A 34 6.36 3.69 -6.27
N ASP A 35 7.04 4.65 -5.65
CA ASP A 35 6.42 5.88 -5.16
C ASP A 35 6.08 6.78 -6.35
N LYS A 36 4.80 6.76 -6.74
CA LYS A 36 4.25 7.48 -7.89
C LYS A 36 3.05 8.31 -7.45
N PRO A 37 2.77 9.44 -8.13
CA PRO A 37 1.53 10.18 -7.93
C PRO A 37 0.31 9.27 -8.02
N GLY A 38 -0.56 9.35 -7.01
CA GLY A 38 -1.79 8.56 -6.94
C GLY A 38 -1.66 7.17 -6.30
N LEU A 39 -0.46 6.71 -5.91
CA LEU A 39 -0.28 5.39 -5.26
C LEU A 39 -1.20 5.21 -4.04
N LEU A 40 -1.18 6.14 -3.08
CA LEU A 40 -2.02 6.05 -1.89
C LEU A 40 -3.52 6.16 -2.20
N ALA A 41 -3.89 6.89 -3.24
CA ALA A 41 -5.29 6.95 -3.68
C ALA A 41 -5.75 5.60 -4.24
N GLU A 42 -4.92 4.95 -5.07
CA GLU A 42 -5.14 3.61 -5.61
C GLU A 42 -5.28 2.58 -4.48
N VAL A 43 -4.36 2.60 -3.51
CA VAL A 43 -4.40 1.72 -2.32
C VAL A 43 -5.64 1.98 -1.47
N SER A 44 -5.99 3.24 -1.22
CA SER A 44 -7.17 3.60 -0.43
C SER A 44 -8.48 3.17 -1.09
N GLN A 45 -8.55 3.29 -2.43
CA GLN A 45 -9.71 2.80 -3.19
C GLN A 45 -9.86 1.28 -3.03
N ILE A 46 -8.75 0.52 -3.15
CA ILE A 46 -8.75 -0.93 -2.93
C ILE A 46 -9.27 -1.28 -1.53
N PHE A 47 -8.78 -0.59 -0.49
CA PHE A 47 -9.29 -0.82 0.88
C PHE A 47 -10.78 -0.54 1.00
N ASN A 48 -11.27 0.53 0.36
CA ASN A 48 -12.68 0.85 0.37
C ASN A 48 -13.53 -0.22 -0.36
N ASP A 49 -13.09 -0.66 -1.53
CA ASP A 49 -13.78 -1.67 -2.34
C ASP A 49 -13.84 -3.02 -1.60
N LEU A 50 -12.79 -3.36 -0.86
CA LEU A 50 -12.71 -4.55 -0.01
C LEU A 50 -13.43 -4.39 1.34
N GLN A 51 -14.11 -3.26 1.57
CA GLN A 51 -14.81 -2.97 2.82
C GLN A 51 -13.87 -3.07 4.04
N LEU A 52 -12.66 -2.54 3.92
CA LEU A 52 -11.69 -2.47 5.01
C LEU A 52 -11.69 -1.06 5.63
N ASN A 53 -11.56 -1.01 6.95
CA ASN A 53 -11.26 0.20 7.69
C ASN A 53 -9.75 0.30 7.89
N LEU A 54 -9.18 1.45 7.54
CA LEU A 54 -7.82 1.80 7.90
C LEU A 54 -7.78 2.28 9.36
N LEU A 55 -7.17 1.49 10.24
CA LEU A 55 -7.00 1.83 11.66
C LEU A 55 -5.76 2.69 11.89
N ASN A 56 -4.67 2.37 11.20
CA ASN A 56 -3.43 3.13 11.27
C ASN A 56 -2.63 2.94 9.97
N ALA A 57 -1.79 3.91 9.63
CA ALA A 57 -0.85 3.83 8.53
C ALA A 57 0.47 4.49 8.91
N LYS A 58 1.57 3.89 8.50
CA LYS A 58 2.88 4.53 8.44
C LYS A 58 3.30 4.56 6.98
N ILE A 59 3.39 5.76 6.43
CA ILE A 59 3.79 5.99 5.05
C ILE A 59 5.26 6.42 5.03
N THR A 60 6.08 5.72 4.27
CA THR A 60 7.53 6.00 4.21
C THR A 60 8.01 5.92 2.78
N THR A 61 8.79 6.92 2.35
CA THR A 61 9.49 6.87 1.06
C THR A 61 10.97 6.59 1.29
N VAL A 62 11.51 5.58 0.60
CA VAL A 62 12.94 5.23 0.60
C VAL A 62 13.44 5.24 -0.84
N GLY A 63 14.12 6.32 -1.22
CA GLY A 63 14.53 6.55 -2.61
C GLY A 63 13.30 6.70 -3.50
N GLU A 64 13.13 5.78 -4.44
CA GLU A 64 11.99 5.69 -5.37
C GLU A 64 10.85 4.78 -4.87
N LYS A 65 11.01 4.15 -3.69
CA LYS A 65 10.07 3.16 -3.17
C LYS A 65 9.18 3.78 -2.10
N ALA A 66 7.89 3.49 -2.18
CA ALA A 66 7.01 3.54 -1.02
C ALA A 66 7.19 2.25 -0.23
N GLU A 67 7.44 2.37 1.07
CA GLU A 67 7.51 1.29 2.05
C GLU A 67 6.46 1.60 3.13
N ASP A 68 5.23 1.23 2.83
CA ASP A 68 4.07 1.57 3.64
C ASP A 68 3.67 0.42 4.54
N PHE A 69 3.19 0.75 5.74
CA PHE A 69 2.62 -0.20 6.69
C PHE A 69 1.21 0.22 7.06
N PHE A 70 0.26 -0.71 6.96
CA PHE A 70 -1.16 -0.49 7.23
C PHE A 70 -1.66 -1.44 8.30
N ILE A 71 -2.49 -0.93 9.21
CA ILE A 71 -3.30 -1.72 10.13
C ILE A 71 -4.75 -1.63 9.65
N LEU A 72 -5.31 -2.76 9.23
CA LEU A 72 -6.61 -2.87 8.58
C LEU A 72 -7.58 -3.70 9.42
N LYS A 73 -8.88 -3.40 9.31
CA LYS A 73 -9.94 -4.20 9.92
C LYS A 73 -11.13 -4.34 8.99
N ILE A 74 -11.72 -5.53 8.93
CA ILE A 74 -12.95 -5.75 8.16
C ILE A 74 -14.07 -4.85 8.72
N LYS A 75 -14.73 -4.08 7.84
CA LYS A 75 -15.93 -3.31 8.19
C LYS A 75 -17.01 -4.28 8.65
N LYS A 76 -17.53 -4.06 9.86
CA LYS A 76 -18.74 -4.75 10.31
C LYS A 76 -19.94 -4.11 9.61
N ILE A 77 -20.67 -4.89 8.83
CA ILE A 77 -21.99 -4.47 8.35
C ILE A 77 -22.91 -4.47 9.58
N LYS A 78 -23.48 -3.32 9.91
CA LYS A 78 -24.58 -3.26 10.89
C LYS A 78 -25.82 -3.84 10.21
N LEU A 79 -26.34 -4.93 10.76
CA LEU A 79 -27.67 -5.46 10.45
C LEU A 79 -28.75 -4.54 11.03
#